data_AF-A0A6G0Z5I7-F1
#
_entry.id   AF-A0A6G0Z5I7-F1
#
_cell.length_a   1.000
_cell.length_b   1.000
_cell.length_c   1.000
_cell.angle_alpha   90.00
_cell.angle_beta   90.00
_cell.angle_gamma   90.00
#
_symmetry.space_group_name_H-M   'P 1'
#
loop_
_entity.id
_entity.type
_entity.pdbx_description
1 polymer ?
#
loop_
_entity_poly.entity_id
_entity_poly.type
_entity_poly.pdbx_seq_one_letter_code
_entity_poly.pdbx_strand_id
1 'polypeptide(L)'
;MVDDNAPKRLPAVPESVLKRRKARTAFKLKSLKKAIEERKERVKKTKKYFKRAEAYVKEFRMKERDEIRLARNAKKAGDFYIPPEPKLAFIVRIRGVNQVAPKVKKVLQLFRLRQINNGIFIKLNKATLNMLRICEPYVTWGYPNLKSVRELVYKRGFAKIKGQRIPITNNEMIEKKLGKYGIICTEDLVHCIYRADRRFKYAMNFLWPFKLNTPTGGWRKKTNHYVEGGDFGNREDTINKLLRKMV
;
A
#
# COMPACT_ATOMS: atom_id res chain seq x y z
N MET A 1 -53.35 -65.73 26.25
CA MET A 1 -51.99 -65.13 26.34
C MET A 1 -51.61 -64.76 24.93
N VAL A 2 -51.56 -63.47 24.61
CA VAL A 2 -51.23 -62.96 23.27
C VAL A 2 -49.73 -62.70 23.26
N ASP A 3 -49.00 -63.41 22.41
CA ASP A 3 -47.56 -63.24 22.21
C ASP A 3 -47.27 -61.90 21.51
N ASP A 4 -47.10 -60.84 22.30
CA ASP A 4 -46.66 -59.51 21.85
C ASP A 4 -45.13 -59.38 21.88
N ASN A 5 -44.42 -60.24 21.13
CA ASN A 5 -42.97 -60.11 20.96
C ASN A 5 -42.56 -60.04 19.49
N ALA A 6 -43.24 -59.20 18.71
CA ALA A 6 -42.76 -58.78 17.40
C ALA A 6 -41.73 -57.64 17.58
N PRO A 7 -40.51 -57.75 17.02
CA PRO A 7 -39.50 -56.70 17.14
C PRO A 7 -40.02 -55.42 16.46
N LYS A 8 -40.15 -54.32 17.23
CA LYS A 8 -40.55 -53.00 16.73
C LYS A 8 -39.64 -52.60 15.56
N ARG A 9 -40.14 -52.69 14.32
CA ARG A 9 -39.40 -52.27 13.12
C ARG A 9 -39.17 -50.75 13.21
N LEU A 10 -37.91 -50.34 13.21
CA LEU A 10 -37.54 -48.93 13.15
C LEU A 10 -38.20 -48.29 11.91
N PRO A 11 -38.73 -47.06 12.02
CA PRO A 11 -39.41 -46.42 10.90
C PRO A 11 -38.48 -46.31 9.69
N ALA A 12 -38.96 -46.79 8.54
CA ALA A 12 -38.19 -46.78 7.30
C ALA A 12 -37.89 -45.33 6.90
N VAL A 13 -36.60 -44.98 6.88
CA VAL A 13 -36.16 -43.64 6.48
C VAL A 13 -36.36 -43.49 4.97
N PRO A 14 -37.00 -42.41 4.49
CA PRO A 14 -37.22 -42.20 3.07
C PRO A 14 -35.91 -42.17 2.27
N GLU A 15 -35.92 -42.75 1.07
CA GLU A 15 -34.74 -42.80 0.18
C GLU A 15 -34.18 -41.40 -0.13
N SER A 16 -35.07 -40.41 -0.25
CA SER A 16 -34.72 -38.99 -0.44
C SER A 16 -33.84 -38.45 0.70
N VAL A 17 -34.12 -38.85 1.94
CA VAL A 17 -33.34 -38.47 3.13
C VAL A 17 -31.96 -39.15 3.11
N LEU A 18 -31.89 -40.43 2.70
CA LEU A 18 -30.63 -41.15 2.57
C LEU A 18 -29.73 -40.55 1.46
N LYS A 19 -30.30 -40.21 0.29
CA LYS A 19 -29.61 -39.51 -0.81
C LYS A 19 -29.08 -38.14 -0.36
N ARG A 20 -29.91 -37.36 0.36
CA ARG A 20 -29.50 -36.05 0.92
C ARG A 20 -28.39 -36.18 1.96
N ARG A 21 -28.43 -37.19 2.83
CA ARG A 21 -27.35 -37.48 3.80
C ARG A 21 -26.04 -37.82 3.09
N LYS A 22 -26.07 -38.72 2.09
CA LYS A 22 -24.90 -39.06 1.27
C LYS A 22 -24.32 -37.81 0.58
N ALA A 23 -25.14 -37.01 -0.08
CA ALA A 23 -24.70 -35.76 -0.73
C ALA A 23 -24.06 -34.77 0.27
N ARG A 24 -24.67 -34.59 1.45
CA ARG A 24 -24.13 -33.71 2.50
C ARG A 24 -22.80 -34.22 3.05
N THR A 25 -22.66 -35.53 3.28
CA THR A 25 -21.38 -36.13 3.72
C THR A 25 -20.30 -35.99 2.66
N ALA A 26 -20.60 -36.24 1.39
CA ALA A 26 -19.66 -36.06 0.28
C ALA A 26 -19.21 -34.60 0.13
N PHE A 27 -20.15 -33.65 0.21
CA PHE A 27 -19.83 -32.21 0.20
C PHE A 27 -18.95 -31.81 1.40
N LYS A 28 -19.27 -32.31 2.60
CA LYS A 28 -18.47 -32.06 3.81
C LYS A 28 -17.05 -32.61 3.67
N LEU A 29 -16.89 -33.83 3.15
CA LEU A 29 -15.58 -34.44 2.89
C LEU A 29 -14.79 -33.64 1.84
N LYS A 30 -15.43 -33.22 0.75
CA LYS A 30 -14.79 -32.38 -0.29
C LYS A 30 -14.35 -31.02 0.27
N SER A 31 -15.21 -30.36 1.04
CA SER A 31 -14.90 -29.09 1.70
C SER A 31 -13.76 -29.23 2.70
N LEU A 32 -13.75 -30.30 3.51
CA LEU A 32 -12.68 -30.58 4.47
C LEU A 32 -11.34 -30.82 3.77
N LYS A 33 -11.31 -31.67 2.72
CA LYS A 33 -10.11 -31.91 1.91
C LYS A 33 -9.56 -30.60 1.32
N LYS A 34 -10.44 -29.76 0.78
CA LYS A 34 -10.07 -28.44 0.24
C LYS A 34 -9.50 -27.52 1.33
N ALA A 35 -10.13 -27.45 2.49
CA ALA A 35 -9.68 -26.62 3.60
C ALA A 35 -8.30 -27.06 4.14
N ILE A 36 -8.05 -28.38 4.19
CA ILE A 36 -6.74 -28.93 4.58
C ILE A 36 -5.67 -28.49 3.58
N GLU A 37 -5.94 -28.58 2.28
CA GLU A 37 -4.98 -28.19 1.25
C GLU A 37 -4.73 -26.68 1.23
N GLU A 38 -5.78 -25.86 1.29
CA GLU A 38 -5.68 -24.41 1.41
C GLU A 38 -4.90 -23.98 2.67
N ARG A 39 -5.03 -24.74 3.77
CA ARG A 39 -4.24 -24.50 5.00
C ARG A 39 -2.76 -24.82 4.78
N LYS A 40 -2.42 -25.93 4.14
CA LYS A 40 -1.03 -26.29 3.81
C LYS A 40 -0.38 -25.22 2.91
N GLU A 41 -1.08 -24.80 1.87
CA GLU A 41 -0.62 -23.74 0.97
C GLU A 41 -0.42 -22.41 1.70
N ARG A 42 -1.38 -22.04 2.57
CA ARG A 42 -1.29 -20.82 3.38
C ARG A 42 -0.05 -20.81 4.27
N VAL A 43 0.26 -21.93 4.93
CA VAL A 43 1.48 -22.05 5.75
C VAL A 43 2.74 -21.86 4.91
N LYS A 44 2.81 -22.49 3.73
CA LYS A 44 3.92 -22.31 2.78
C LYS A 44 4.07 -20.86 2.35
N LYS A 45 2.96 -20.20 1.99
CA LYS A 45 2.93 -18.78 1.60
C LYS A 45 3.38 -17.85 2.73
N THR A 46 2.89 -18.08 3.95
CA THR A 46 3.28 -17.30 5.12
C THR A 46 4.78 -17.37 5.39
N LYS A 47 5.38 -18.56 5.34
CA LYS A 47 6.85 -18.71 5.43
C LYS A 47 7.58 -17.90 4.36
N LYS A 48 7.07 -17.88 3.13
CA LYS A 48 7.63 -17.08 2.02
C LYS A 48 7.51 -15.58 2.28
N TYR A 49 6.38 -15.10 2.81
CA TYR A 49 6.18 -13.70 3.15
C TYR A 49 7.17 -13.23 4.22
N PHE A 50 7.35 -14.02 5.29
CA PHE A 50 8.28 -13.69 6.37
C PHE A 50 9.73 -13.62 5.90
N LYS A 51 10.21 -14.63 5.16
CA LYS A 51 11.57 -14.63 4.61
C LYS A 51 11.86 -13.42 3.71
N ARG A 52 10.88 -13.01 2.90
CA ARG A 52 11.01 -11.81 2.05
C ARG A 52 11.05 -10.52 2.87
N ALA A 53 10.16 -10.39 3.86
CA ALA A 53 10.14 -9.23 4.74
C ALA A 53 11.47 -9.09 5.51
N GLU A 54 12.01 -10.20 6.02
CA GLU A 54 13.31 -10.24 6.67
C GLU A 54 14.44 -9.75 5.74
N ALA A 55 14.47 -10.28 4.50
CA ALA A 55 15.45 -9.87 3.50
C ALA A 55 15.38 -8.37 3.20
N TYR A 56 14.19 -7.79 3.07
CA TYR A 56 14.03 -6.35 2.83
C TYR A 56 14.47 -5.51 4.03
N VAL A 57 14.14 -5.92 5.25
CA VAL A 57 14.61 -5.23 6.47
C VAL A 57 16.14 -5.26 6.53
N LYS A 58 16.76 -6.40 6.20
CA LYS A 58 18.21 -6.52 6.10
C LYS A 58 18.78 -5.59 5.02
N GLU A 59 18.20 -5.57 3.81
CA GLU A 59 18.58 -4.68 2.71
C GLU A 59 18.56 -3.20 3.15
N PHE A 60 17.46 -2.73 3.74
CA PHE A 60 17.32 -1.35 4.17
C PHE A 60 18.32 -0.96 5.26
N ARG A 61 18.52 -1.82 6.26
CA ARG A 61 19.51 -1.58 7.33
C ARG A 61 20.95 -1.57 6.82
N MET A 62 21.28 -2.45 5.87
CA MET A 62 22.61 -2.45 5.25
C MET A 62 22.82 -1.18 4.45
N LYS A 63 21.83 -0.77 3.64
CA LYS A 63 21.92 0.44 2.83
C LYS A 63 22.10 1.71 3.68
N GLU A 64 21.35 1.84 4.77
CA GLU A 64 21.49 2.97 5.71
C GLU A 64 22.89 3.01 6.34
N ARG A 65 23.43 1.85 6.77
CA ARG A 65 24.80 1.76 7.28
C ARG A 65 25.84 2.08 6.21
N ASP A 66 25.61 1.65 4.97
CA ASP A 66 26.51 1.88 3.85
C ASP A 66 26.59 3.37 3.51
N GLU A 67 25.45 4.08 3.47
CA GLU A 67 25.42 5.53 3.26
C GLU A 67 26.21 6.27 4.35
N ILE A 68 26.06 5.87 5.63
CA ILE A 68 26.84 6.44 6.74
C ILE A 68 28.34 6.11 6.61
N ARG A 69 28.68 4.87 6.25
CA ARG A 69 30.07 4.42 6.07
C ARG A 69 30.75 5.21 4.94
N LEU A 70 30.08 5.38 3.81
CA LEU A 70 30.60 6.15 2.67
C LEU A 70 30.84 7.61 3.06
N ALA A 71 29.89 8.23 3.76
CA ALA A 71 30.06 9.60 4.25
C ALA A 71 31.25 9.76 5.21
N ARG A 72 31.46 8.79 6.12
CA ARG A 72 32.60 8.78 7.04
C ARG A 72 33.93 8.57 6.31
N ASN A 73 33.97 7.66 5.34
CA ASN A 73 35.18 7.38 4.56
C ASN A 73 35.60 8.60 3.74
N ALA A 74 34.66 9.27 3.06
CA ALA A 74 34.94 10.51 2.33
C ALA A 74 35.49 11.58 3.28
N LYS A 75 34.82 11.80 4.42
CA LYS A 75 35.28 12.75 5.44
C LYS A 75 36.70 12.43 5.96
N LYS A 76 37.03 11.15 6.13
CA LYS A 76 38.37 10.70 6.56
C LYS A 76 39.44 10.98 5.50
N ALA A 77 39.09 10.84 4.22
CA ALA A 77 39.98 11.14 3.09
C ALA A 77 40.14 12.65 2.82
N GLY A 78 39.29 13.50 3.43
CA GLY A 78 39.20 14.92 3.11
C GLY A 78 38.27 15.25 1.94
N ASP A 79 37.59 14.25 1.38
CA ASP A 79 36.64 14.37 0.28
C ASP A 79 35.19 14.57 0.75
N PHE A 80 34.32 14.98 -0.17
CA PHE A 80 32.88 15.12 0.08
C PHE A 80 32.08 13.97 -0.54
N TYR A 81 31.23 13.33 0.28
CA TYR A 81 30.25 12.35 -0.21
C TYR A 81 28.94 13.04 -0.60
N ILE A 82 28.57 12.95 -1.87
CA ILE A 82 27.28 13.44 -2.37
C ILE A 82 26.29 12.26 -2.41
N PRO A 83 25.20 12.29 -1.64
CA PRO A 83 24.22 11.21 -1.65
C PRO A 83 23.46 11.16 -2.98
N PRO A 84 22.96 9.98 -3.38
CA PRO A 84 22.20 9.84 -4.61
C PRO A 84 20.89 10.62 -4.56
N GLU A 85 20.52 11.24 -5.69
CA GLU A 85 19.25 11.96 -5.79
C GLU A 85 18.04 11.05 -5.50
N PRO A 86 17.02 11.57 -4.79
CA PRO A 86 15.84 10.81 -4.43
C PRO A 86 14.99 10.47 -5.67
N LYS A 87 14.53 9.22 -5.74
CA LYS A 87 13.74 8.69 -6.87
C LYS A 87 12.23 8.74 -6.63
N LEU A 88 11.80 9.01 -5.41
CA LEU A 88 10.42 8.94 -4.95
C LEU A 88 10.02 10.25 -4.27
N ALA A 89 8.87 10.79 -4.63
CA ALA A 89 8.22 11.86 -3.91
C ALA A 89 6.84 11.42 -3.42
N PHE A 90 6.39 12.02 -2.32
CA PHE A 90 5.01 11.99 -1.90
C PHE A 90 4.42 13.38 -2.03
N ILE A 91 3.28 13.48 -2.71
CA ILE A 91 2.63 14.75 -3.04
C ILE A 91 1.28 14.79 -2.37
N VAL A 92 0.98 15.89 -1.71
CA VAL A 92 -0.29 16.16 -1.04
C VAL A 92 -0.91 17.43 -1.62
N ARG A 93 -2.20 17.35 -1.97
CA ARG A 93 -2.95 18.54 -2.40
C ARG A 93 -3.38 19.36 -1.19
N ILE A 94 -2.99 20.63 -1.14
CA ILE A 94 -3.26 21.51 0.02
C ILE A 94 -4.34 22.58 -0.25
N ARG A 95 -4.52 22.98 -1.52
CA ARG A 95 -5.51 23.98 -1.96
C ARG A 95 -6.74 23.35 -2.62
N GLY A 96 -7.86 24.06 -2.55
CA GLY A 96 -9.17 23.64 -3.04
C GLY A 96 -9.30 23.57 -4.56
N VAL A 97 -10.52 23.33 -5.04
CA VAL A 97 -10.87 23.17 -6.48
C VAL A 97 -11.32 24.47 -7.15
N ASN A 98 -11.59 25.51 -6.37
CA ASN A 98 -12.06 26.79 -6.86
C ASN A 98 -10.90 27.62 -7.40
N GLN A 99 -11.15 28.40 -8.46
CA GLN A 99 -10.19 29.32 -9.07
C GLN A 99 -8.85 28.64 -9.42
N VAL A 100 -8.92 27.46 -10.04
CA VAL A 100 -7.75 26.72 -10.51
C VAL A 100 -7.65 26.86 -12.03
N ALA A 101 -6.52 27.36 -12.53
CA ALA A 101 -6.26 27.45 -13.96
C ALA A 101 -6.42 26.08 -14.64
N PRO A 102 -6.99 26.00 -15.87
CA PRO A 102 -7.27 24.73 -16.55
C PRO A 102 -6.04 23.82 -16.69
N LYS A 103 -4.86 24.40 -16.98
CA LYS A 103 -3.58 23.67 -17.09
C LYS A 103 -3.22 22.97 -15.78
N VAL A 104 -3.32 23.68 -14.65
CA VAL A 104 -3.04 23.12 -13.32
C VAL A 104 -4.08 22.07 -12.93
N LYS A 105 -5.36 22.34 -13.21
CA LYS A 105 -6.46 21.39 -12.96
C LYS A 105 -6.21 20.07 -13.68
N LYS A 106 -5.74 20.10 -14.93
CA LYS A 106 -5.41 18.90 -15.70
C LYS A 106 -4.23 18.13 -15.10
N VAL A 107 -3.17 18.83 -14.68
CA VAL A 107 -2.01 18.20 -14.01
C VAL A 107 -2.42 17.50 -12.71
N LEU A 108 -3.22 18.15 -11.87
CA LEU A 108 -3.74 17.54 -10.63
C LEU A 108 -4.60 16.31 -10.91
N GLN A 109 -5.40 16.33 -11.98
CA GLN A 109 -6.18 15.17 -12.42
C GLN A 109 -5.29 14.00 -12.87
N LEU A 110 -4.21 14.27 -13.63
CA LEU A 110 -3.24 13.25 -14.04
C LEU A 110 -2.57 12.59 -12.83
N PHE A 111 -2.24 13.38 -11.81
CA PHE A 111 -1.74 12.87 -10.52
C PHE A 111 -2.82 12.23 -9.63
N ARG A 112 -4.09 12.22 -10.06
CA ARG A 112 -5.24 11.69 -9.29
C ARG A 112 -5.52 12.47 -7.99
N LEU A 113 -5.05 13.71 -7.89
CA LEU A 113 -5.25 14.61 -6.75
C LEU A 113 -6.54 15.43 -6.89
N ARG A 114 -7.68 14.77 -6.73
CA ARG A 114 -9.01 15.38 -6.96
C ARG A 114 -9.53 16.21 -5.79
N GLN A 115 -9.22 15.83 -4.55
CA GLN A 115 -9.72 16.45 -3.32
C GLN A 115 -8.55 17.01 -2.50
N ILE A 116 -8.83 17.96 -1.60
CA ILE A 116 -7.86 18.46 -0.61
C ILE A 116 -7.42 17.30 0.29
N ASN A 117 -6.17 17.33 0.74
CA ASN A 117 -5.52 16.30 1.55
C ASN A 117 -5.47 14.91 0.89
N ASN A 118 -5.70 14.82 -0.42
CA ASN A 118 -5.34 13.61 -1.14
C ASN A 118 -3.82 13.55 -1.31
N GLY A 119 -3.26 12.37 -1.11
CA GLY A 119 -1.84 12.06 -1.24
C GLY A 119 -1.57 10.96 -2.25
N ILE A 120 -0.44 11.04 -2.96
CA ILE A 120 0.03 10.02 -3.90
C ILE A 120 1.55 9.95 -3.92
N PHE A 121 2.11 8.74 -4.08
CA PHE A 121 3.52 8.57 -4.41
C PHE A 121 3.75 8.75 -5.91
N ILE A 122 4.79 9.48 -6.28
CA ILE A 122 5.21 9.67 -7.66
C ILE A 122 6.70 9.34 -7.78
N LYS A 123 7.03 8.67 -8.88
CA LYS A 123 8.42 8.46 -9.28
C LYS A 123 8.96 9.76 -9.88
N LEU A 124 10.05 10.26 -9.33
CA LEU A 124 10.70 11.48 -9.80
C LEU A 124 11.45 11.21 -11.10
N ASN A 125 11.14 12.03 -12.10
CA ASN A 125 11.82 12.13 -13.37
C ASN A 125 11.69 13.58 -13.88
N LYS A 126 12.47 13.97 -14.90
CA LYS A 126 12.44 15.34 -15.44
C LYS A 126 11.03 15.80 -15.84
N ALA A 127 10.22 14.91 -16.41
CA ALA A 127 8.85 15.21 -16.83
C ALA A 127 7.90 15.47 -15.64
N THR A 128 7.93 14.62 -14.61
CA THR A 128 7.08 14.77 -13.40
C THR A 128 7.51 15.96 -12.57
N LEU A 129 8.81 16.28 -12.51
CA LEU A 129 9.31 17.52 -11.90
C LEU A 129 8.76 18.76 -12.61
N ASN A 130 8.76 18.78 -13.95
CA ASN A 130 8.16 19.88 -14.71
C ASN A 130 6.64 19.98 -14.49
N MET A 131 5.95 18.85 -14.39
CA MET A 131 4.53 18.85 -14.03
C MET A 131 4.30 19.35 -12.60
N LEU A 132 5.17 19.00 -11.64
CA LEU A 132 5.10 19.48 -10.27
C LEU A 132 5.29 20.99 -10.18
N ARG A 133 6.24 21.56 -10.94
CA ARG A 133 6.43 23.02 -11.04
C ARG A 133 5.16 23.74 -11.50
N ILE A 134 4.41 23.17 -12.45
CA ILE A 134 3.15 23.75 -12.92
C ILE A 134 2.09 23.79 -11.81
N CYS A 135 2.00 22.74 -10.98
CA CYS A 135 0.98 22.66 -9.92
C CYS A 135 1.48 23.04 -8.53
N GLU A 136 2.70 23.56 -8.45
CA GLU A 136 3.44 23.82 -7.21
C GLU A 136 2.65 24.63 -6.18
N PRO A 137 1.94 25.73 -6.53
CA PRO A 137 1.16 26.50 -5.56
C PRO A 137 -0.01 25.74 -4.91
N TYR A 138 -0.41 24.60 -5.47
CA TYR A 138 -1.58 23.82 -5.01
C TYR A 138 -1.19 22.54 -4.26
N VAL A 139 0.10 22.18 -4.27
CA VAL A 139 0.61 20.94 -3.69
C VAL A 139 1.76 21.22 -2.75
N THR A 140 1.91 20.35 -1.76
CA THR A 140 3.15 20.23 -1.02
C THR A 140 3.72 18.85 -1.25
N TRP A 141 5.03 18.74 -1.43
CA TRP A 141 5.67 17.48 -1.73
C TRP A 141 7.07 17.39 -1.14
N GLY A 142 7.59 16.18 -1.06
CA GLY A 142 8.95 15.91 -0.58
C GLY A 142 9.28 14.44 -0.62
N TYR A 143 10.38 14.05 0.02
CA TYR A 143 10.93 12.70 -0.03
C TYR A 143 10.46 11.87 1.18
N PRO A 144 9.61 10.85 0.98
CA PRO A 144 9.12 10.05 2.09
C PRO A 144 10.18 9.03 2.53
N ASN A 145 10.39 8.91 3.84
CA ASN A 145 11.20 7.84 4.41
C ASN A 145 10.43 6.51 4.45
N LEU A 146 11.14 5.41 4.69
CA LEU A 146 10.56 4.06 4.73
C LEU A 146 9.41 3.96 5.75
N LYS A 147 9.54 4.62 6.91
CA LYS A 147 8.51 4.63 7.95
C LYS A 147 7.22 5.30 7.47
N SER A 148 7.31 6.48 6.86
CA SER A 148 6.17 7.21 6.29
C SER A 148 5.48 6.40 5.20
N VAL A 149 6.25 5.74 4.31
CA VAL A 149 5.67 4.86 3.28
C VAL A 149 4.90 3.71 3.92
N ARG A 150 5.49 3.04 4.92
CA ARG A 150 4.85 1.95 5.65
C ARG A 150 3.57 2.44 6.33
N GLU A 151 3.63 3.51 7.12
CA GLU A 151 2.46 4.05 7.83
C GLU A 151 1.32 4.43 6.87
N LEU A 152 1.63 5.05 5.73
CA LEU A 152 0.64 5.37 4.71
C LEU A 152 -0.04 4.12 4.15
N VAL A 153 0.73 3.11 3.76
CA VAL A 153 0.20 1.86 3.19
C VAL A 153 -0.61 1.09 4.23
N TYR A 154 -0.13 0.98 5.47
CA TYR A 154 -0.81 0.22 6.52
C TYR A 154 -2.04 0.92 7.10
N LYS A 155 -1.96 2.23 7.38
CA LYS A 155 -3.04 2.96 8.06
C LYS A 155 -4.05 3.58 7.09
N ARG A 156 -3.59 4.00 5.91
CA ARG A 156 -4.40 4.77 4.93
C ARG A 156 -4.49 4.07 3.57
N GLY A 157 -3.98 2.84 3.44
CA GLY A 157 -3.93 2.10 2.18
C GLY A 157 -5.28 1.51 1.78
N PHE A 158 -5.76 1.92 0.59
CA PHE A 158 -6.93 1.34 -0.06
C PHE A 158 -6.53 0.86 -1.46
N ALA A 159 -7.07 -0.29 -1.85
CA ALA A 159 -6.93 -0.86 -3.17
C ALA A 159 -8.05 -0.40 -4.10
N LYS A 160 -7.72 -0.21 -5.38
CA LYS A 160 -8.65 -0.01 -6.48
C LYS A 160 -8.97 -1.36 -7.10
N ILE A 161 -10.08 -1.96 -6.70
CA ILE A 161 -10.55 -3.27 -7.20
C ILE A 161 -11.88 -3.07 -7.91
N LYS A 162 -11.95 -3.44 -9.20
CA LYS A 162 -13.16 -3.26 -10.04
C LYS A 162 -13.76 -1.84 -9.96
N GLY A 163 -12.90 -0.83 -9.86
CA GLY A 163 -13.32 0.58 -9.75
C GLY A 163 -13.74 1.03 -8.35
N GLN A 164 -13.84 0.12 -7.38
CA GLN A 164 -14.21 0.40 -6.00
C GLN A 164 -12.97 0.64 -5.13
N ARG A 165 -13.17 1.44 -4.07
CA ARG A 165 -12.15 1.74 -3.05
C ARG A 165 -12.34 0.78 -1.87
N ILE A 166 -11.46 -0.22 -1.75
CA ILE A 166 -11.56 -1.28 -0.73
C ILE A 166 -10.33 -1.21 0.19
N PRO A 167 -10.49 -1.25 1.54
CA PRO A 167 -9.34 -1.23 2.45
C PRO A 167 -8.49 -2.49 2.27
N ILE A 168 -7.16 -2.35 2.35
CA ILE A 168 -6.25 -3.49 2.25
C ILE A 168 -6.25 -4.22 3.60
N THR A 169 -6.94 -5.35 3.69
CA THR A 169 -7.06 -6.13 4.93
C THR A 169 -6.22 -7.41 4.91
N ASN A 170 -5.97 -7.99 3.73
CA ASN A 170 -5.22 -9.23 3.60
C ASN A 170 -4.24 -9.20 2.42
N ASN A 171 -3.22 -10.07 2.49
CA ASN A 171 -2.23 -10.21 1.41
C ASN A 171 -2.82 -10.86 0.16
N GLU A 172 -3.90 -11.64 0.29
CA GLU A 172 -4.56 -12.28 -0.85
C GLU A 172 -5.11 -11.26 -1.86
N MET A 173 -5.64 -10.12 -1.38
CA MET A 173 -6.08 -9.03 -2.25
C MET A 173 -4.95 -8.47 -3.11
N ILE A 174 -3.74 -8.36 -2.53
CA ILE A 174 -2.55 -7.88 -3.22
C ILE A 174 -2.08 -8.93 -4.22
N GLU A 175 -1.92 -10.19 -3.77
CA GLU A 175 -1.45 -11.30 -4.60
C GLU A 175 -2.37 -11.53 -5.80
N LYS A 176 -3.70 -11.48 -5.62
CA LYS A 176 -4.66 -11.65 -6.73
C LYS A 176 -4.49 -10.62 -7.83
N LYS A 177 -4.12 -9.37 -7.51
CA LYS A 177 -4.03 -8.28 -8.51
C LYS A 177 -2.61 -8.06 -9.03
N LEU A 178 -1.60 -8.19 -8.16
CA LEU A 178 -0.21 -7.85 -8.44
C LEU A 178 0.73 -9.07 -8.41
N GLY A 179 0.23 -10.28 -8.13
CA GLY A 179 1.02 -11.49 -8.08
C GLY A 179 1.77 -11.77 -9.40
N LYS A 180 1.17 -11.42 -10.54
CA LYS A 180 1.83 -11.49 -11.87
C LYS A 180 3.09 -10.62 -11.99
N TYR A 181 3.23 -9.59 -11.16
CA TYR A 181 4.41 -8.72 -11.11
C TYR A 181 5.34 -9.09 -9.95
N GLY A 182 5.10 -10.22 -9.27
CA GLY A 182 5.90 -10.68 -8.14
C GLY A 182 5.72 -9.88 -6.85
N ILE A 183 4.61 -9.14 -6.72
CA ILE A 183 4.20 -8.44 -5.49
C ILE A 183 3.10 -9.29 -4.85
N ILE A 184 3.42 -9.95 -3.74
CA ILE A 184 2.53 -10.93 -3.09
C ILE A 184 2.06 -10.50 -1.70
N CYS A 185 2.75 -9.56 -1.04
CA CYS A 185 2.39 -9.08 0.29
C CYS A 185 2.47 -7.55 0.41
N THR A 186 2.01 -7.01 1.54
CA THR A 186 2.11 -5.58 1.87
C THR A 186 3.55 -5.08 1.94
N GLU A 187 4.47 -5.86 2.50
CA GLU A 187 5.89 -5.46 2.57
C GLU A 187 6.56 -5.44 1.19
N ASP A 188 6.17 -6.34 0.27
CA ASP A 188 6.61 -6.24 -1.14
C ASP A 188 6.09 -4.95 -1.79
N LEU A 189 4.86 -4.55 -1.45
CA LEU A 189 4.28 -3.30 -1.95
C LEU A 189 5.07 -2.11 -1.42
N VAL A 190 5.35 -2.05 -0.11
CA VAL A 190 6.17 -0.99 0.51
C VAL A 190 7.58 -0.95 -0.12
N HIS A 191 8.23 -2.09 -0.27
CA HIS A 191 9.55 -2.20 -0.91
C HIS A 191 9.54 -1.68 -2.35
N CYS A 192 8.57 -2.12 -3.14
CA CYS A 192 8.42 -1.69 -4.53
C CYS A 192 8.20 -0.17 -4.64
N ILE A 193 7.44 0.41 -3.71
CA ILE A 193 7.16 1.85 -3.67
C ILE A 193 8.44 2.61 -3.31
N TYR A 194 9.07 2.24 -2.19
CA TYR A 194 10.24 2.93 -1.67
C TYR A 194 11.42 2.91 -2.64
N ARG A 195 11.65 1.77 -3.33
CA ARG A 195 12.71 1.63 -4.33
C ARG A 195 12.39 2.31 -5.68
N ALA A 196 11.13 2.69 -5.91
CA ALA A 196 10.65 3.25 -7.19
C ALA A 196 11.02 2.39 -8.42
N ASP A 197 10.83 1.08 -8.28
CA ASP A 197 11.23 0.04 -9.24
C ASP A 197 10.37 0.07 -10.54
N ARG A 198 10.69 -0.74 -11.55
CA ARG A 198 9.91 -0.87 -12.81
C ARG A 198 8.44 -1.22 -12.55
N ARG A 199 8.17 -1.95 -11.48
CA ARG A 199 6.83 -2.38 -11.03
C ARG A 199 6.02 -1.28 -10.35
N PHE A 200 6.64 -0.13 -10.06
CA PHE A 200 6.03 1.00 -9.37
C PHE A 200 4.73 1.47 -10.01
N LYS A 201 4.66 1.51 -11.35
CA LYS A 201 3.47 1.91 -12.10
C LYS A 201 2.25 1.05 -11.73
N TYR A 202 2.45 -0.27 -11.59
CA TYR A 202 1.37 -1.20 -11.27
C TYR A 202 0.96 -1.10 -9.79
N ALA A 203 1.94 -0.97 -8.89
CA ALA A 203 1.70 -0.72 -7.46
C ALA A 203 0.89 0.58 -7.25
N MET A 204 1.24 1.66 -7.96
CA MET A 204 0.53 2.94 -7.87
C MET A 204 -0.88 2.87 -8.44
N ASN A 205 -1.08 2.20 -9.57
CA ASN A 205 -2.42 2.06 -10.13
C ASN A 205 -3.33 1.17 -9.26
N PHE A 206 -2.74 0.19 -8.56
CA PHE A 206 -3.45 -0.62 -7.55
C PHE A 206 -3.88 0.22 -6.36
N LEU A 207 -3.03 1.10 -5.84
CA LEU A 207 -3.38 1.98 -4.74
C LEU A 207 -4.37 3.07 -5.18
N TRP A 208 -5.43 3.22 -4.39
CA TRP A 208 -6.28 4.41 -4.42
C TRP A 208 -5.49 5.60 -3.83
N PRO A 209 -5.66 6.84 -4.32
CA PRO A 209 -5.07 8.01 -3.66
C PRO A 209 -5.34 8.03 -2.16
N PHE A 210 -4.30 8.27 -1.36
CA PHE A 210 -4.42 8.29 0.09
C PHE A 210 -5.31 9.46 0.50
N LYS A 211 -6.33 9.21 1.33
CA LYS A 211 -7.14 10.27 1.93
C LYS A 211 -6.59 10.56 3.32
N LEU A 212 -5.92 11.70 3.46
CA LEU A 212 -5.26 12.11 4.69
C LEU A 212 -6.14 13.07 5.49
N ASN A 213 -5.88 13.16 6.79
CA ASN A 213 -6.51 14.16 7.64
C ASN A 213 -5.77 15.50 7.50
N THR A 214 -6.41 16.59 7.92
CA THR A 214 -5.73 17.88 8.10
C THR A 214 -4.62 17.71 9.15
N PRO A 215 -3.42 18.29 8.96
CA PRO A 215 -2.34 18.13 9.91
C PRO A 215 -2.74 18.65 11.30
N THR A 216 -2.39 17.91 12.34
CA THR A 216 -2.51 18.37 13.73
C THR A 216 -1.74 19.67 13.94
N GLY A 217 -2.41 20.71 14.43
CA GLY A 217 -1.88 22.07 14.55
C GLY A 217 -2.06 22.93 13.29
N GLY A 218 -2.74 22.43 12.27
CA GLY A 218 -3.10 23.19 11.08
C GLY A 218 -1.95 23.43 10.11
N TRP A 219 -2.21 24.27 9.11
CA TRP A 219 -1.24 24.76 8.14
C TRP A 219 -0.74 26.13 8.59
N ARG A 220 0.52 26.47 8.29
CA ARG A 220 1.07 27.80 8.59
C ARG A 220 0.47 28.84 7.64
N LYS A 221 0.76 28.69 6.35
CA LYS A 221 0.26 29.58 5.30
C LYS A 221 0.34 28.88 3.95
N LYS A 222 -0.81 28.39 3.47
CA LYS A 222 -0.93 27.63 2.21
C LYS A 222 -0.59 28.43 0.95
N THR A 223 -0.59 29.75 1.03
CA THR A 223 -0.39 30.64 -0.12
C THR A 223 1.06 30.97 -0.41
N ASN A 224 1.98 30.69 0.53
CA ASN A 224 3.39 31.02 0.42
C ASN A 224 4.22 29.75 0.21
N HIS A 225 5.38 29.89 -0.43
CA HIS A 225 6.27 28.77 -0.67
C HIS A 225 6.91 28.31 0.66
N TYR A 226 7.29 27.04 0.75
CA TYR A 226 7.87 26.48 1.98
C TYR A 226 9.13 27.23 2.46
N VAL A 227 9.97 27.68 1.53
CA VAL A 227 11.19 28.47 1.81
C VAL A 227 10.87 29.83 2.45
N GLU A 228 9.72 30.42 2.13
CA GLU A 228 9.24 31.69 2.68
C GLU A 228 8.44 31.50 3.98
N GLY A 229 8.52 30.31 4.61
CA GLY A 229 7.76 29.95 5.81
C GLY A 229 6.32 29.52 5.54
N GLY A 230 5.93 29.33 4.28
CA GLY A 230 4.62 28.81 3.87
C GLY A 230 4.56 27.28 3.85
N ASP A 231 3.68 26.74 3.00
CA ASP A 231 3.39 25.30 2.97
C ASP A 231 3.44 24.66 1.58
N PHE A 232 3.32 25.40 0.49
CA PHE A 232 3.36 24.81 -0.85
C PHE A 232 4.80 24.58 -1.32
N GLY A 233 4.99 23.67 -2.27
CA GLY A 233 6.30 23.38 -2.86
C GLY A 233 7.05 22.21 -2.26
N ASN A 234 8.33 22.09 -2.64
CA ASN A 234 9.21 21.03 -2.17
C ASN A 234 9.71 21.35 -0.76
N ARG A 235 9.51 20.41 0.16
CA ARG A 235 9.98 20.50 1.54
C ARG A 235 10.95 19.37 1.92
N GLU A 236 11.46 18.66 0.92
CA GLU A 236 12.45 17.59 1.05
C GLU A 236 12.06 16.57 2.14
N ASP A 237 12.93 16.31 3.11
CA ASP A 237 12.71 15.35 4.19
C ASP A 237 11.72 15.82 5.25
N THR A 238 11.46 17.13 5.35
CA THR A 238 10.53 17.68 6.34
C THR A 238 9.08 17.29 6.06
N ILE A 239 8.78 16.78 4.86
CA ILE A 239 7.49 16.14 4.53
C ILE A 239 7.16 15.02 5.50
N ASN A 240 8.17 14.31 6.01
CA ASN A 240 7.96 13.20 6.94
C ASN A 240 7.37 13.69 8.28
N LYS A 241 7.75 14.89 8.73
CA LYS A 241 7.15 15.51 9.92
C LYS A 241 5.69 15.89 9.67
N LEU A 242 5.36 16.39 8.46
CA LEU A 242 3.98 16.68 8.07
C LEU A 242 3.14 15.41 8.00
N LEU A 243 3.64 14.35 7.36
CA LEU A 243 2.88 13.11 7.17
C LEU A 243 2.52 12.46 8.50
N ARG A 244 3.42 12.47 9.49
CA ARG A 244 3.13 12.00 10.85
C ARG A 244 1.96 12.71 11.52
N LYS A 245 1.68 13.98 11.14
CA LYS A 245 0.55 14.76 11.65
C LYS A 245 -0.76 14.53 10.87
N MET A 246 -0.68 13.94 9.67
CA MET A 246 -1.82 13.76 8.77
C MET A 246 -2.32 12.30 8.68
N VAL A 247 -1.46 11.34 9.04
CA VAL A 247 -1.69 9.88 8.98
C VAL A 247 -2.19 9.34 10.29
#